data_AF-A0A2I0XE77-F1
#
_entry.id   AF-A0A2I0XE77-F1
#
_cell.length_a   1.000
_cell.length_b   1.000
_cell.length_c   1.000
_cell.angle_alpha   90.00
_cell.angle_beta   90.00
_cell.angle_gamma   90.00
#
_symmetry.space_group_name_H-M   'P 1'
#
loop_
_entity.id
_entity.type
_entity.pdbx_description
1 polymer ?
#
loop_
_entity_poly.entity_id
_entity_poly.type
_entity_poly.pdbx_seq_one_letter_code
_entity_poly.pdbx_strand_id
1 'polypeptide(L)'
;MAFHGGLKTADVLAVRGILVPNTCCFFHNDLETITHLYFECSYIFDIAKALFPWLHNLFMKPNIHQLYDSICEQGFIAKTRNHYLLIASTTIYFVWRARNDRLFGGIIDSKATIISKIKKAVLLKYLRWKK
;
A
#
# COMPACT_ATOMS: atom_id res chain seq x y z
N MET A 1 -11.27 -3.78 2.77
CA MET A 1 -10.49 -4.94 2.27
C MET A 1 -9.31 -5.26 3.17
N ALA A 2 -8.36 -4.34 3.37
CA ALA A 2 -7.22 -4.59 4.27
C ALA A 2 -7.61 -4.85 5.73
N PHE A 3 -8.48 -4.01 6.28
CA PHE A 3 -8.89 -4.05 7.70
C PHE A 3 -9.79 -5.23 8.09
N HIS A 4 -10.24 -6.05 7.13
CA HIS A 4 -11.08 -7.23 7.39
C HIS A 4 -10.35 -8.55 7.06
N GLY A 5 -9.01 -8.54 6.95
CA GLY A 5 -8.24 -9.73 6.54
C GLY A 5 -8.56 -10.21 5.12
N GLY A 6 -9.19 -9.36 4.28
CA GLY A 6 -9.58 -9.72 2.91
C GLY A 6 -8.42 -9.68 1.92
N LEU A 7 -7.24 -9.22 2.34
CA LEU A 7 -6.03 -9.27 1.53
C LEU A 7 -5.44 -10.67 1.63
N LYS A 8 -5.47 -11.40 0.51
CA LYS A 8 -4.86 -12.73 0.41
C LYS A 8 -3.33 -12.59 0.39
N THR A 9 -2.72 -12.54 1.56
CA THR A 9 -1.27 -12.62 1.76
C THR A 9 -0.79 -14.07 1.75
N ALA A 10 0.53 -14.29 1.71
CA ALA A 10 1.11 -15.63 1.59
C ALA A 10 0.63 -16.61 2.67
N ASP A 11 0.50 -16.13 3.91
CA ASP A 11 -0.08 -16.84 5.06
C ASP A 11 -1.53 -17.28 4.81
N VAL A 12 -2.38 -16.38 4.31
CA VAL A 12 -3.79 -16.68 4.00
C VAL A 12 -3.90 -17.67 2.82
N LEU A 13 -2.95 -17.63 1.89
CA LEU A 13 -2.89 -18.54 0.74
C LEU A 13 -2.34 -19.92 1.13
N ALA A 14 -1.38 -19.98 2.05
CA ALA A 14 -0.81 -21.23 2.57
C ALA A 14 -1.87 -22.06 3.31
N VAL A 15 -2.75 -21.43 4.10
CA VAL A 15 -3.92 -22.09 4.73
C VAL A 15 -4.87 -22.70 3.70
N ARG A 16 -4.86 -22.20 2.45
CA ARG A 16 -5.67 -22.70 1.33
C ARG A 16 -4.92 -23.68 0.43
N GLY A 17 -3.74 -24.15 0.84
CA GLY A 17 -2.92 -25.10 0.08
C GLY A 17 -2.15 -24.49 -1.10
N ILE A 18 -2.12 -23.15 -1.22
CA ILE A 18 -1.36 -22.46 -2.25
C ILE A 18 -0.01 -22.07 -1.63
N LEU A 19 1.04 -22.83 -1.94
CA LEU A 19 2.41 -22.55 -1.53
C LEU A 19 2.97 -21.36 -2.31
N VAL A 20 3.29 -20.30 -1.58
CA VAL A 20 3.93 -19.08 -2.11
C VAL A 20 5.22 -18.88 -1.33
N PRO A 21 6.28 -18.30 -1.92
CA PRO A 21 7.48 -17.96 -1.16
C PRO A 21 7.13 -17.15 0.08
N ASN A 22 7.60 -17.58 1.24
CA ASN A 22 7.39 -16.87 2.51
C ASN A 22 8.26 -15.63 2.65
N THR A 23 9.08 -15.30 1.64
CA THR A 23 9.94 -14.12 1.61
C THR A 23 9.27 -12.98 0.87
N CYS A 24 9.52 -11.75 1.34
CA CYS A 24 8.98 -10.54 0.76
C CYS A 24 9.41 -10.39 -0.71
N CYS A 25 8.45 -10.35 -1.63
CA CYS A 25 8.71 -10.22 -3.07
C CYS A 25 9.27 -8.85 -3.49
N PHE A 26 9.44 -7.90 -2.55
CA PHE A 26 9.96 -6.56 -2.82
C PHE A 26 11.39 -6.35 -2.40
N PHE A 27 11.80 -6.95 -1.28
CA PHE A 27 13.12 -6.76 -0.69
C PHE A 27 13.90 -8.07 -0.51
N HIS A 28 13.25 -9.23 -0.68
CA HIS A 28 13.81 -10.59 -0.64
C HIS A 28 14.53 -11.03 0.65
N ASN A 29 14.65 -10.18 1.67
CA ASN A 29 15.35 -10.50 2.92
C ASN A 29 14.44 -10.90 4.10
N ASP A 30 13.20 -10.41 4.14
CA ASP A 30 12.31 -10.57 5.30
C ASP A 30 11.13 -11.48 4.98
N LEU A 31 10.50 -12.06 6.02
CA LEU A 31 9.28 -12.84 5.87
C LEU A 31 8.10 -11.95 5.42
N GLU A 32 7.32 -12.43 4.47
CA GLU A 32 6.14 -11.72 3.97
C GLU A 32 4.95 -11.89 4.94
N THR A 33 4.75 -10.90 5.80
CA THR A 33 3.53 -10.74 6.61
C THR A 33 2.73 -9.52 6.15
N ILE A 34 1.46 -9.40 6.57
CA ILE A 34 0.65 -8.20 6.30
C ILE A 34 1.34 -6.94 6.88
N THR A 35 1.90 -7.05 8.09
CA THR A 35 2.62 -5.93 8.74
C THR A 35 3.86 -5.56 7.95
N HIS A 36 4.62 -6.56 7.48
CA HIS A 36 5.80 -6.33 6.68
C HIS A 36 5.46 -5.65 5.35
N LEU A 37 4.47 -6.21 4.64
CA LEU A 37 4.06 -5.76 3.32
C LEU A 37 3.57 -4.30 3.34
N TYR A 38 2.80 -3.91 4.34
CA TYR A 38 2.27 -2.56 4.46
C TYR A 38 3.00 -1.79 5.55
N PHE A 39 4.15 -1.24 5.15
CA PHE A 39 4.92 -0.17 5.79
C PHE A 39 6.18 -0.57 6.57
N GLU A 40 6.42 -1.82 6.99
CA GLU A 40 7.76 -2.18 7.50
C GLU A 40 8.76 -2.42 6.35
N CYS A 41 8.28 -2.94 5.21
CA CYS A 41 9.08 -3.12 4.00
C CYS A 41 9.59 -1.76 3.51
N SER A 42 10.91 -1.59 3.47
CA SER A 42 11.55 -0.34 3.06
C SER A 42 11.15 0.09 1.64
N TYR A 43 10.96 -0.89 0.73
CA TYR A 43 10.49 -0.62 -0.63
C TYR A 43 9.11 0.04 -0.66
N ILE A 44 8.17 -0.47 0.14
CA ILE A 44 6.80 0.04 0.22
C ILE A 44 6.75 1.34 1.02
N PHE A 45 7.56 1.46 2.06
CA PHE A 45 7.67 2.68 2.84
C PHE A 45 8.19 3.86 2.01
N ASP A 46 9.11 3.63 1.07
CA ASP A 46 9.54 4.66 0.11
C ASP A 46 8.40 5.13 -0.80
N ILE A 47 7.54 4.21 -1.26
CA ILE A 47 6.33 4.55 -2.02
C ILE A 47 5.38 5.39 -1.17
N ALA A 48 5.21 5.03 0.10
CA ALA A 48 4.37 5.76 1.04
C ALA A 48 4.89 7.19 1.27
N LYS A 49 6.19 7.36 1.52
CA LYS A 49 6.83 8.68 1.67
C LYS A 49 6.63 9.58 0.45
N ALA A 50 6.69 9.00 -0.76
CA ALA A 50 6.42 9.74 -2.00
C ALA A 50 4.96 10.19 -2.18
N LEU A 51 4.01 9.60 -1.45
CA LEU A 51 2.58 9.89 -1.53
C LEU A 51 2.06 10.71 -0.33
N PHE A 52 2.72 10.61 0.83
CA PHE A 52 2.34 11.24 2.09
C PHE A 52 3.53 12.04 2.64
N PRO A 53 3.56 13.37 2.45
CA PRO A 53 4.72 14.20 2.79
C PRO A 53 5.12 14.14 4.27
N TRP A 54 4.15 14.04 5.19
CA TRP A 54 4.43 14.01 6.64
C TRP A 54 5.15 12.73 7.10
N LEU A 55 5.13 11.65 6.31
CA LEU A 55 5.86 10.42 6.65
C LEU A 55 7.38 10.60 6.61
N HIS A 56 7.89 11.63 5.93
CA HIS A 56 9.32 11.94 5.94
C HIS A 56 9.85 12.32 7.33
N ASN A 57 8.98 12.83 8.20
CA ASN A 57 9.36 13.32 9.53
C ASN A 57 9.12 12.28 10.63
N LEU A 58 8.65 11.07 10.27
CA LEU A 58 8.40 10.01 11.24
C LEU A 58 9.69 9.23 11.53
N PHE A 59 10.03 9.12 12.80
CA PHE A 59 11.13 8.28 13.27
C PHE A 59 10.84 6.78 13.13
N MET A 60 9.56 6.40 13.20
CA MET A 60 9.11 5.01 13.08
C MET A 60 8.20 4.82 11.87
N LYS A 61 8.29 3.63 11.26
CA LYS A 61 7.43 3.22 10.15
C LYS A 61 6.02 2.94 10.71
N PRO A 62 4.99 3.70 10.31
CA PRO A 62 3.65 3.51 10.85
C PRO A 62 3.02 2.25 10.25
N ASN A 63 2.25 1.50 11.03
CA ASN A 63 1.40 0.45 10.47
C ASN A 63 0.19 1.06 9.71
N ILE A 64 -0.63 0.21 9.09
CA ILE A 64 -1.79 0.68 8.31
C ILE A 64 -2.75 1.53 9.15
N HIS A 65 -3.04 1.14 10.39
CA HIS A 65 -3.94 1.89 11.27
C HIS A 65 -3.36 3.27 11.58
N GLN A 66 -2.09 3.31 11.99
CA GLN A 66 -1.37 4.55 12.28
C GLN A 66 -1.31 5.49 11.08
N LEU A 67 -1.22 4.97 9.84
CA LEU A 67 -1.31 5.83 8.65
C LEU A 67 -2.69 6.50 8.56
N TYR A 68 -3.78 5.76 8.75
CA TYR A 68 -5.13 6.33 8.68
C TYR A 68 -5.40 7.31 9.81
N ASP A 69 -4.97 6.99 11.03
CA ASP A 69 -5.06 7.89 12.17
C ASP A 69 -4.26 9.17 11.89
N SER A 70 -3.04 9.05 11.37
CA SER A 70 -2.21 10.21 11.02
C SER A 70 -2.90 11.14 10.01
N ILE A 71 -3.68 10.60 9.04
CA ILE A 71 -4.44 11.41 8.07
C ILE A 71 -5.55 12.19 8.75
N CYS A 72 -6.20 11.60 9.75
CA CYS A 72 -7.27 12.23 10.53
C CYS A 72 -6.72 13.33 11.46
N GLU A 73 -5.52 13.14 12.01
CA GLU A 73 -4.87 14.04 12.97
C GLU A 73 -4.21 15.27 12.32
N GLN A 74 -3.99 15.31 11.00
CA GLN A 74 -3.37 16.46 10.31
C GLN A 74 -4.21 17.76 10.33
N GLY A 75 -5.45 17.75 10.83
CA GLY A 75 -6.32 18.93 10.82
C GLY A 75 -6.79 19.35 9.42
N PHE A 76 -6.75 18.44 8.44
CA PHE A 76 -7.19 18.72 7.08
C PHE A 76 -8.69 18.99 6.98
N ILE A 77 -9.07 19.93 6.09
CA ILE A 77 -10.46 20.07 5.67
C ILE A 77 -10.98 18.77 5.04
N ALA A 78 -12.29 18.52 5.13
CA ALA A 78 -12.92 17.26 4.73
C ALA A 78 -12.53 16.80 3.30
N LYS A 79 -12.44 17.74 2.35
CA LYS A 79 -12.04 17.45 0.96
C LYS A 79 -10.61 16.90 0.86
N THR A 80 -9.66 17.56 1.53
CA THR A 80 -8.25 17.16 1.54
C THR A 80 -8.07 15.85 2.30
N ARG A 81 -8.77 15.68 3.44
CA ARG A 81 -8.79 14.42 4.18
C ARG A 81 -9.29 13.26 3.31
N ASN A 82 -10.42 13.43 2.64
CA ASN A 82 -10.98 12.40 1.75
C ASN A 82 -10.04 12.07 0.58
N HIS A 83 -9.30 13.07 0.07
CA HIS A 83 -8.28 12.83 -0.95
C HIS A 83 -7.14 11.94 -0.44
N TYR A 84 -6.61 12.19 0.75
CA TYR A 84 -5.56 11.35 1.34
C TYR A 84 -6.06 9.96 1.74
N LEU A 85 -7.29 9.83 2.24
CA LEU A 85 -7.92 8.54 2.49
C LEU A 85 -8.07 7.72 1.20
N LEU A 86 -8.42 8.38 0.09
CA LEU A 86 -8.45 7.75 -1.23
C LEU A 86 -7.05 7.32 -1.68
N ILE A 87 -6.02 8.16 -1.48
CA ILE A 87 -4.63 7.79 -1.78
C ILE A 87 -4.22 6.58 -0.95
N ALA A 88 -4.52 6.54 0.35
CA ALA A 88 -4.17 5.43 1.24
C ALA A 88 -4.83 4.11 0.78
N SER A 89 -6.13 4.15 0.52
CA SER A 89 -6.88 3.00 0.01
C SER A 89 -6.33 2.51 -1.35
N THR A 90 -6.01 3.45 -2.24
CA THR A 90 -5.46 3.15 -3.57
C THR A 90 -4.05 2.55 -3.45
N THR A 91 -3.22 3.08 -2.56
CA THR A 91 -1.86 2.60 -2.31
C THR A 91 -1.90 1.14 -1.85
N ILE A 92 -2.72 0.83 -0.87
CA ILE A 92 -2.91 -0.54 -0.37
C ILE A 92 -3.28 -1.48 -1.53
N TYR A 93 -4.24 -1.08 -2.36
CA TYR A 93 -4.69 -1.89 -3.49
C TYR A 93 -3.59 -2.14 -4.52
N PHE A 94 -2.85 -1.10 -4.93
CA PHE A 94 -1.82 -1.24 -5.95
C PHE A 94 -0.57 -1.95 -5.44
N VAL A 95 -0.26 -1.86 -4.14
CA VAL A 95 0.78 -2.69 -3.50
C VAL A 95 0.38 -4.17 -3.55
N TRP A 96 -0.85 -4.50 -3.14
CA TRP A 96 -1.37 -5.87 -3.26
C TRP A 96 -1.34 -6.39 -4.70
N ARG A 97 -1.75 -5.54 -5.65
CA ARG A 97 -1.74 -5.88 -7.07
C ARG A 97 -0.31 -6.13 -7.57
N ALA A 98 0.63 -5.22 -7.28
CA ALA A 98 2.03 -5.37 -7.69
C ALA A 98 2.67 -6.63 -7.08
N ARG A 99 2.33 -6.98 -5.84
CA ARG A 99 2.72 -8.23 -5.20
C ARG A 99 2.21 -9.44 -5.98
N ASN A 100 0.92 -9.47 -6.31
CA ASN A 100 0.34 -10.58 -7.07
C ASN A 100 0.89 -10.68 -8.50
N ASP A 101 1.08 -9.54 -9.16
CA ASP A 101 1.65 -9.47 -10.50
C ASP A 101 3.08 -10.03 -10.52
N ARG A 102 3.87 -9.81 -9.46
CA ARG A 102 5.21 -10.42 -9.31
C ARG A 102 5.15 -11.92 -9.08
N LEU A 103 4.27 -12.37 -8.19
CA LEU A 103 4.22 -13.77 -7.75
C LEU A 103 3.57 -14.70 -8.78
N PHE A 104 2.53 -14.24 -9.48
CA PHE A 104 1.73 -15.08 -10.39
C PHE A 104 1.81 -14.62 -11.84
N GLY A 105 2.10 -13.35 -12.09
CA GLY A 105 2.15 -12.77 -13.45
C GLY A 105 3.55 -12.63 -14.04
N GLY A 106 4.61 -12.77 -13.22
CA GLY A 106 5.99 -12.51 -13.64
C GLY A 106 6.28 -11.05 -13.98
N ILE A 107 5.41 -10.11 -13.63
CA ILE A 107 5.56 -8.68 -13.94
C ILE A 107 6.21 -7.97 -12.76
N ILE A 108 7.39 -7.39 -12.98
CA ILE A 108 8.14 -6.67 -11.94
C ILE A 108 8.05 -5.16 -12.19
N ASP A 109 7.09 -4.51 -11.55
CA ASP A 109 6.99 -3.05 -11.58
C ASP A 109 8.07 -2.38 -10.69
N SER A 110 8.63 -1.27 -11.16
CA SER A 110 9.50 -0.39 -10.37
C SER A 110 8.69 0.46 -9.36
N LYS A 111 9.36 1.06 -8.36
CA LYS A 111 8.73 1.98 -7.39
C LYS A 111 8.01 3.11 -8.12
N ALA A 112 8.67 3.71 -9.12
CA ALA A 112 8.14 4.80 -9.92
C ALA A 112 6.89 4.37 -10.70
N THR A 113 6.87 3.16 -11.25
CA THR A 113 5.72 2.60 -11.97
C THR A 113 4.52 2.45 -11.05
N ILE A 114 4.71 1.89 -9.85
CA ILE A 114 3.64 1.72 -8.85
C ILE A 114 3.08 3.09 -8.43
N ILE A 115 3.95 4.06 -8.12
CA ILE A 115 3.54 5.43 -7.77
C ILE A 115 2.73 6.07 -8.91
N SER A 116 3.18 5.93 -10.15
CA SER A 116 2.49 6.47 -11.33
C SER A 116 1.09 5.85 -11.50
N LYS A 117 0.97 4.53 -11.36
CA LYS A 117 -0.32 3.81 -11.39
C LYS A 117 -1.27 4.33 -10.30
N ILE A 118 -0.77 4.53 -9.07
CA ILE A 118 -1.56 5.08 -7.95
C ILE A 118 -2.03 6.50 -8.28
N LYS A 119 -1.13 7.41 -8.66
CA LYS A 119 -1.46 8.81 -9.00
C LYS A 119 -2.50 8.89 -10.11
N LYS A 120 -2.34 8.10 -11.17
CA LYS A 120 -3.29 8.03 -12.29
C LYS A 120 -4.67 7.55 -11.83
N ALA A 121 -4.74 6.50 -11.00
CA ALA A 121 -6.01 5.98 -10.50
C ALA A 121 -6.74 7.00 -9.60
N VAL A 122 -6.01 7.68 -8.70
CA VAL A 122 -6.56 8.74 -7.85
C VAL A 122 -7.06 9.90 -8.68
N LEU A 123 -6.30 10.35 -9.69
CA LEU A 123 -6.71 11.44 -10.58
C LEU A 123 -8.00 11.10 -11.33
N LEU A 124 -8.09 9.91 -11.94
CA LEU A 124 -9.29 9.47 -12.65
C LEU A 124 -10.51 9.39 -11.73
N LYS A 125 -10.34 8.91 -10.50
CA LYS A 125 -11.44 8.85 -9.52
C LYS A 125 -11.87 10.25 -9.07
N TYR A 126 -10.91 11.14 -8.81
CA TYR A 126 -11.17 12.52 -8.42
C TYR A 126 -11.89 13.31 -9.52
N LEU A 127 -11.50 13.15 -10.78
CA LEU A 127 -12.18 13.77 -11.93
C LEU A 127 -13.62 13.29 -12.06
N ARG A 128 -13.89 12.01 -11.80
CA ARG A 128 -15.26 11.46 -11.81
C ARG A 128 -16.15 11.99 -10.69
N TRP A 129 -15.58 12.44 -9.57
CA TRP A 129 -16.36 13.05 -8.47
C TRP A 129 -16.70 14.52 -8.69
N LYS A 130 -16.05 15.19 -9.65
CA LYS A 130 -16.37 16.58 -10.02
C LYS A 130 -17.50 16.69 -11.05
N LYS A 131 -17.85 15.60 -11.72
CA LYS A 131 -19.05 15.51 -12.58
C LYS A 131 -20.24 15.15 -11.73
#